data_AF-A0AAD5GYJ2-F1
#
_entry.id   AF-A0AAD5GYJ2-F1
#
_cell.length_a   1.000
_cell.length_b   1.000
_cell.length_c   1.000
_cell.angle_alpha   90.00
_cell.angle_beta   90.00
_cell.angle_gamma   90.00
#
_symmetry.space_group_name_H-M   'P 1'
#
loop_
_entity.id
_entity.type
_entity.pdbx_description
1 polymer ?
#
loop_
_entity_poly.entity_id
_entity_poly.type
_entity_poly.pdbx_seq_one_letter_code
_entity_poly.pdbx_strand_id
1 'polypeptide(L)'
;LKANKEETVGFGKGTPGIYATIDLDKCRVGRTRLLENAPGNPRWYESFHIYCAHSTSDVIFTVINDNPIGATLIGRGYVPVEDLLEGEEVDRWVEILDEDGNPVETGSKIHVKLQYFDVTQDRNWSRGIRSYEYPGVPYTFFPQRQGCRVSLYQDAHVPDNFIPKIPLSGGRYYEPHRCWEDVFDAITSAKHFIYIAGWSVYTEISLVRDSRRQKSGGDVTLGIPESAYVQAILDWQRRTMEMMYKDIIQALQDQGLEDDPRDYLTFFCLGNREVKRSGEYEPSETLEPESNYHKAQAARRFMIQVHAKMMIVDDEYIIVGSANINQRSMDGARDSEIAMGAYQPHHIATRTLARGQVHGFRMALWYEHLGMLDDSFLHPENTECVKKVNQIADKYWDLFASENLETDLPGHLLRYPVGISGEGAVTELPGTEFFPDTNARVLGTKSDYLPSILTT
;
A
#
# COMPACT_ATOMS: atom_id res chain seq x y z
N LEU A 1 -3.90 24.37 48.84
CA LEU A 1 -4.66 24.44 47.56
C LEU A 1 -3.76 24.40 46.30
N LYS A 2 -2.47 24.06 46.39
CA LYS A 2 -1.54 23.86 45.25
C LYS A 2 -0.93 22.44 45.24
N ALA A 3 -1.74 21.46 45.61
CA ALA A 3 -1.50 20.05 45.41
C ALA A 3 -2.89 19.46 45.13
N ASN A 4 -3.01 18.58 44.14
CA ASN A 4 -4.26 17.95 43.64
C ASN A 4 -4.90 18.56 42.38
N LYS A 5 -4.10 18.96 41.38
CA LYS A 5 -4.58 19.01 39.99
C LYS A 5 -3.84 18.07 39.04
N GLU A 6 -2.86 17.32 39.53
CA GLU A 6 -2.02 16.42 38.71
C GLU A 6 -2.58 15.00 38.60
N GLU A 7 -3.54 14.59 39.44
CA GLU A 7 -4.06 13.21 39.46
C GLU A 7 -5.40 13.02 38.73
N THR A 8 -6.06 14.09 38.27
CA THR A 8 -7.43 14.00 37.73
C THR A 8 -7.50 13.67 36.23
N VAL A 9 -6.36 13.62 35.52
CA VAL A 9 -6.34 13.51 34.04
C VAL A 9 -5.37 12.44 33.53
N GLY A 10 -5.14 11.32 34.23
CA GLY A 10 -4.58 10.08 33.65
C GLY A 10 -3.22 10.11 32.91
N PHE A 11 -2.59 11.26 32.70
CA PHE A 11 -1.25 11.40 32.18
C PHE A 11 -0.32 11.22 33.38
N GLY A 12 0.52 10.17 33.33
CA GLY A 12 1.58 10.00 34.31
C GLY A 12 2.41 11.29 34.44
N LYS A 13 3.12 11.44 35.57
CA LYS A 13 4.05 12.55 35.78
C LYS A 13 5.04 12.60 34.62
N GLY A 14 4.79 13.44 33.62
CA GLY A 14 5.73 13.61 32.52
C GLY A 14 7.01 14.19 33.11
N THR A 15 8.11 13.49 32.97
CA THR A 15 9.41 14.05 33.33
C THR A 15 9.87 14.90 32.14
N PRO A 16 10.30 16.16 32.35
CA PRO A 16 10.97 16.94 31.31
C PRO A 16 12.04 16.11 30.60
N GLY A 17 11.99 16.08 29.27
CA GLY A 17 12.90 15.26 28.49
C GLY A 17 13.37 15.96 27.22
N ILE A 18 14.58 15.64 26.79
CA ILE A 18 15.18 16.25 25.61
C ILE A 18 15.36 15.20 24.51
N TYR A 19 15.04 15.56 23.27
CA TYR A 19 15.23 14.70 22.10
C TYR A 19 15.63 15.52 20.89
N ALA A 20 16.19 14.84 19.88
CA ALA A 20 16.49 15.42 18.59
C ALA A 20 15.67 14.76 17.50
N THR A 21 15.33 15.53 16.47
CA THR A 21 14.70 15.04 15.24
C THR A 21 15.61 15.24 14.05
N ILE A 22 15.41 14.41 13.03
CA ILE A 22 16.11 14.51 11.75
C ILE A 22 15.03 14.77 10.71
N ASP A 23 15.18 15.86 9.97
CA ASP A 23 14.24 16.34 8.97
C ASP A 23 14.99 16.54 7.63
N LEU A 24 14.35 16.14 6.52
CA LEU A 24 14.77 16.47 5.15
C LEU A 24 13.78 17.51 4.63
N ASP A 25 14.18 18.77 4.59
CA ASP A 25 13.29 19.93 4.47
C ASP A 25 12.15 19.87 5.51
N LYS A 26 10.90 19.67 5.08
CA LYS A 26 9.72 19.61 5.97
C LYS A 26 9.33 18.18 6.34
N CYS A 27 10.07 17.18 5.86
CA CYS A 27 9.76 15.76 6.06
C CYS A 27 10.57 15.20 7.24
N ARG A 28 9.86 14.82 8.31
CA ARG A 28 10.44 14.11 9.45
C ARG A 28 10.85 12.69 9.04
N VAL A 29 12.13 12.37 9.21
CA VAL A 29 12.70 11.06 8.84
C VAL A 29 13.31 10.28 10.01
N GLY A 30 13.54 10.93 11.14
CA GLY A 30 14.08 10.27 12.32
C GLY A 30 13.81 11.03 13.62
N ARG A 31 13.83 10.32 14.74
CA ARG A 31 13.75 10.89 16.08
C ARG A 31 14.55 10.03 17.04
N THR A 32 15.32 10.66 17.91
CA THR A 32 15.98 9.96 19.02
C THR A 32 14.99 9.53 20.10
N ARG A 33 15.43 8.71 21.05
CA ARG A 33 14.68 8.54 22.30
C ARG A 33 14.66 9.83 23.11
N LEU A 34 13.67 9.93 23.99
CA LEU A 34 13.59 10.97 25.00
C LEU A 34 14.64 10.69 26.09
N LEU A 35 15.48 11.67 26.41
CA LEU A 35 16.39 11.60 27.56
C LEU A 35 15.80 12.41 28.72
N GLU A 36 15.43 11.72 29.78
CA GLU A 36 15.03 12.34 31.04
C GLU A 36 16.26 12.75 31.86
N ASN A 37 16.15 13.84 32.62
CA ASN A 37 17.16 14.27 33.59
C ASN A 37 18.59 14.45 33.00
N ALA A 38 18.71 14.94 31.77
CA ALA A 38 19.98 15.18 31.09
C ALA A 38 20.34 16.68 30.96
N PRO A 39 20.58 17.42 32.06
CA PRO A 39 20.90 18.84 31.96
C PRO A 39 22.31 19.07 31.37
N GLY A 40 22.40 19.94 30.37
CA GLY A 40 23.65 20.58 29.92
C GLY A 40 24.46 19.85 28.84
N ASN A 41 24.37 18.52 28.70
CA ASN A 41 25.04 17.78 27.61
C ASN A 41 24.33 16.44 27.32
N PRO A 42 23.16 16.47 26.65
CA PRO A 42 22.44 15.25 26.30
C PRO A 42 23.22 14.38 25.31
N ARG A 43 23.26 13.07 25.58
CA ARG A 43 24.01 12.08 24.79
C ARG A 43 23.10 10.92 24.42
N TRP A 44 22.60 10.93 23.19
CA TRP A 44 21.73 9.85 22.70
C TRP A 44 22.53 8.62 22.27
N TYR A 45 23.64 8.84 21.53
CA TYR A 45 24.43 7.80 20.87
C TYR A 45 23.56 6.84 20.04
N GLU A 46 22.63 7.42 19.28
CA GLU A 46 21.73 6.67 18.40
C GLU A 46 22.20 6.75 16.95
N SER A 47 22.04 5.64 16.23
CA SER A 47 22.34 5.53 14.81
C SER A 47 21.06 5.20 14.06
N PHE A 48 20.90 5.78 12.89
CA PHE A 48 19.72 5.62 12.04
C PHE A 48 20.14 5.07 10.69
N HIS A 49 19.29 4.22 10.12
CA HIS A 49 19.36 3.85 8.71
C HIS A 49 18.09 4.41 8.06
N ILE A 50 18.24 5.56 7.37
CA ILE A 50 17.11 6.35 6.87
C ILE A 50 16.99 6.10 5.37
N TYR A 51 15.81 5.65 4.94
CA TYR A 51 15.47 5.56 3.52
C TYR A 51 15.00 6.92 3.01
N CYS A 52 15.60 7.38 1.92
CA CYS A 52 15.40 8.73 1.39
C CYS A 52 14.83 8.69 -0.04
N ALA A 53 13.80 9.50 -0.28
CA ALA A 53 13.27 9.83 -1.60
C ALA A 53 12.76 11.29 -1.58
N HIS A 54 13.64 12.22 -1.21
CA HIS A 54 13.29 13.61 -0.90
C HIS A 54 14.13 14.60 -1.72
N SER A 55 13.52 15.72 -2.10
CA SER A 55 14.24 16.90 -2.56
C SER A 55 14.47 17.84 -1.38
N THR A 56 15.72 18.12 -1.04
CA THR A 56 16.09 18.99 0.07
C THR A 56 17.48 19.60 -0.14
N SER A 57 17.70 20.80 0.42
CA SER A 57 19.01 21.46 0.46
C SER A 57 19.80 21.14 1.73
N ASP A 58 19.12 20.77 2.82
CA ASP A 58 19.72 20.57 4.14
C ASP A 58 19.17 19.31 4.82
N VAL A 59 20.03 18.66 5.61
CA VAL A 59 19.62 17.76 6.68
C VAL A 59 19.51 18.58 7.96
N ILE A 60 18.30 18.66 8.52
CA ILE A 60 17.98 19.53 9.64
C ILE A 60 17.86 18.71 10.91
N PHE A 61 18.59 19.12 11.95
CA PHE A 61 18.53 18.54 13.28
C PHE A 61 17.82 19.48 14.24
N THR A 62 16.60 19.14 14.65
CA THR A 62 15.84 19.97 15.59
C THR A 62 15.98 19.41 17.01
N VAL A 63 16.47 20.22 17.95
CA VAL A 63 16.56 19.84 19.37
C VAL A 63 15.35 20.40 20.11
N ILE A 64 14.63 19.52 20.82
CA ILE A 64 13.35 19.83 21.44
C ILE A 64 13.41 19.43 22.92
N ASN A 65 12.90 20.30 23.77
CA ASN A 65 12.62 20.01 25.17
C ASN A 65 11.13 19.70 25.34
N ASP A 66 10.79 18.43 25.52
CA ASP A 66 9.44 17.96 25.77
C ASP A 66 9.11 18.10 27.25
N ASN A 67 8.38 19.16 27.58
CA ASN A 67 7.87 19.37 28.94
C ASN A 67 6.40 18.96 29.00
N PRO A 68 5.89 18.53 30.16
CA PRO A 68 4.47 18.16 30.32
C PRO A 68 3.48 19.26 29.97
N ILE A 69 3.93 20.52 30.00
CA ILE A 69 3.13 21.72 29.73
C ILE A 69 3.17 22.07 28.22
N GLY A 70 4.12 21.51 27.46
CA GLY A 70 4.28 21.71 26.04
C GLY A 70 5.75 21.57 25.60
N ALA A 71 5.96 21.04 24.40
CA ALA A 71 7.27 20.96 23.78
C ALA A 71 7.79 22.36 23.45
N THR A 72 9.03 22.64 23.83
CA THR A 72 9.74 23.91 23.55
C THR A 72 10.90 23.63 22.60
N LEU A 73 10.95 24.36 21.48
CA LEU A 73 12.08 24.32 20.56
C LEU A 73 13.32 24.92 21.25
N ILE A 74 14.45 24.19 21.21
CA ILE A 74 15.75 24.73 21.65
C ILE A 74 16.47 25.39 20.48
N GLY A 75 16.44 24.74 19.31
CA GLY A 75 17.04 25.28 18.09
C GLY A 75 17.26 24.20 17.03
N ARG A 76 17.85 24.61 15.90
CA ARG A 76 18.09 23.77 14.73
C ARG A 76 19.55 23.81 14.29
N GLY A 77 20.12 22.66 13.97
CA GLY A 77 21.40 22.54 13.26
C GLY A 77 21.18 22.13 11.82
N TYR A 78 22.00 22.63 10.90
CA TYR A 78 21.86 22.39 9.46
C TYR A 78 23.14 21.78 8.90
N VAL A 79 22.98 20.71 8.13
CA VAL A 79 24.05 20.11 7.33
C VAL A 79 23.67 20.21 5.86
N PRO A 80 24.40 21.00 5.05
CA PRO A 80 24.16 21.10 3.62
C PRO A 80 24.24 19.72 2.95
N VAL A 81 23.26 19.41 2.10
CA VAL A 81 23.21 18.13 1.37
C VAL A 81 24.39 17.99 0.41
N GLU A 82 24.90 19.10 -0.13
CA GLU A 82 26.10 19.11 -0.99
C GLU A 82 27.31 18.41 -0.35
N ASP A 83 27.45 18.49 0.98
CA ASP A 83 28.52 17.82 1.72
C ASP A 83 28.36 16.29 1.79
N LEU A 84 27.18 15.76 1.41
CA LEU A 84 26.85 14.33 1.47
C LEU A 84 26.84 13.67 0.09
N LEU A 85 26.71 14.44 -1.00
CA LEU A 85 26.48 13.89 -2.34
C LEU A 85 27.66 13.08 -2.89
N GLU A 86 28.88 13.34 -2.42
CA GLU A 86 30.07 12.56 -2.81
C GLU A 86 30.11 11.17 -2.14
N GLY A 87 29.22 10.91 -1.18
CA GLY A 87 29.14 9.64 -0.44
C GLY A 87 30.21 9.50 0.65
N GLU A 88 31.03 10.53 0.87
CA GLU A 88 31.98 10.59 1.97
C GLU A 88 31.28 10.71 3.33
N GLU A 89 31.96 10.25 4.37
CA GLU A 89 31.47 10.34 5.73
C GLU A 89 31.69 11.76 6.27
N VAL A 90 30.61 12.37 6.71
CA VAL A 90 30.60 13.67 7.40
C VAL A 90 30.53 13.41 8.90
N ASP A 91 31.52 13.86 9.67
CA ASP A 91 31.57 13.76 11.14
C ASP A 91 31.96 15.12 11.73
N ARG A 92 30.99 15.86 12.31
CA ARG A 92 31.21 17.25 12.75
C ARG A 92 30.30 17.73 13.87
N TRP A 93 30.74 18.81 14.51
CA TRP A 93 29.94 19.65 15.39
C TRP A 93 29.24 20.74 14.59
N VAL A 94 27.92 20.78 14.63
CA VAL A 94 27.05 21.74 13.95
C VAL A 94 26.49 22.73 14.97
N GLU A 95 26.51 24.02 14.66
CA GLU A 95 25.96 25.05 15.54
C GLU A 95 24.44 24.96 15.60
N ILE A 96 23.88 25.15 16.81
CA ILE A 96 22.44 25.21 17.01
C ILE A 96 22.01 26.67 16.87
N LEU A 97 21.08 26.91 15.95
CA LEU A 97 20.55 28.22 15.61
C LEU A 97 19.13 28.39 16.18
N ASP A 98 18.76 29.62 16.52
CA ASP A 98 17.40 30.02 16.87
C ASP A 98 16.49 30.15 15.63
N GLU A 99 15.27 30.65 15.81
CA GLU A 99 14.30 30.81 14.72
C GLU A 99 14.70 31.90 13.71
N ASP A 100 15.55 32.84 14.10
CA ASP A 100 16.06 33.92 13.25
C ASP A 100 17.36 33.52 12.53
N GLY A 101 17.85 32.29 12.74
CA GLY A 101 19.08 31.78 12.15
C GLY A 101 20.36 32.26 12.86
N ASN A 102 20.25 32.82 14.05
CA ASN A 102 21.39 33.23 14.85
C ASN A 102 21.82 32.10 15.80
N PRO A 103 23.12 31.98 16.14
CA PRO A 103 23.55 31.03 17.16
C PRO A 103 22.80 31.27 18.48
N VAL A 104 22.28 30.20 19.08
CA VAL A 104 21.60 30.30 20.38
C VAL A 104 22.54 30.90 21.44
N GLU A 105 22.00 31.63 22.41
CA GLU A 105 22.78 32.39 23.41
C GLU A 105 23.84 31.55 24.14
N THR A 106 23.59 30.26 24.30
CA THR A 106 24.50 29.31 24.96
C THR A 106 25.69 28.88 24.11
N GLY A 107 25.72 29.21 22.81
CA GLY A 107 26.72 28.72 21.86
C GLY A 107 26.68 27.21 21.66
N SER A 108 25.51 26.59 21.86
CA SER A 108 25.36 25.13 21.82
C SER A 108 25.64 24.56 20.43
N LYS A 109 26.24 23.38 20.40
CA LYS A 109 26.50 22.60 19.18
C LYS A 109 25.98 21.18 19.32
N ILE A 110 25.56 20.58 18.22
CA ILE A 110 25.19 19.17 18.13
C ILE A 110 26.26 18.42 17.32
N HIS A 111 26.72 17.28 17.84
CA HIS A 111 27.64 16.40 17.12
C HIS A 111 26.85 15.39 16.29
N VAL A 112 27.08 15.36 14.99
CA VAL A 112 26.38 14.47 14.06
C VAL A 112 27.36 13.79 13.12
N LYS A 113 26.99 12.57 12.74
CA LYS A 113 27.72 11.74 11.80
C LYS A 113 26.77 11.23 10.74
N LEU A 114 27.07 11.50 9.47
CA LEU A 114 26.21 11.25 8.32
C LEU A 114 27.01 10.64 7.17
N GLN A 115 26.40 9.71 6.45
CA GLN A 115 26.92 9.22 5.18
C GLN A 115 25.72 8.89 4.29
N TYR A 116 25.74 9.38 3.05
CA TYR A 116 24.70 9.13 2.08
C TYR A 116 25.12 8.02 1.11
N PHE A 117 24.18 7.14 0.80
CA PHE A 117 24.36 6.07 -0.17
C PHE A 117 23.29 6.22 -1.23
N ASP A 118 23.71 6.57 -2.45
CA ASP A 118 22.81 6.56 -3.60
C ASP A 118 22.30 5.14 -3.86
N VAL A 119 21.06 5.03 -4.35
CA VAL A 119 20.42 3.73 -4.59
C VAL A 119 21.25 2.82 -5.51
N THR A 120 22.01 3.39 -6.44
CA THR A 120 22.88 2.64 -7.37
C THR A 120 24.05 1.93 -6.68
N GLN A 121 24.39 2.30 -5.44
CA GLN A 121 25.39 1.62 -4.64
C GLN A 121 24.86 0.30 -4.05
N ASP A 122 23.53 0.12 -3.95
CA ASP A 122 22.96 -1.15 -3.56
C ASP A 122 23.19 -2.20 -4.67
N ARG A 123 23.78 -3.33 -4.29
CA ARG A 123 24.16 -4.41 -5.22
C ARG A 123 22.98 -5.07 -5.97
N ASN A 124 21.75 -4.85 -5.49
CA ASN A 124 20.49 -5.37 -6.01
C ASN A 124 19.66 -4.28 -6.74
N TRP A 125 20.05 -3.00 -6.68
CA TRP A 125 19.35 -1.93 -7.39
C TRP A 125 19.22 -2.22 -8.88
N SER A 126 17.99 -2.19 -9.40
CA SER A 126 17.65 -2.50 -10.80
C SER A 126 18.10 -3.90 -11.28
N ARG A 127 18.22 -4.87 -10.36
CA ARG A 127 18.73 -6.23 -10.66
C ARG A 127 17.92 -7.37 -10.05
N GLY A 128 16.80 -7.07 -9.40
CA GLY A 128 15.98 -8.03 -8.68
C GLY A 128 16.73 -8.76 -7.56
N ILE A 129 16.29 -9.98 -7.23
CA ILE A 129 16.90 -10.87 -6.24
C ILE A 129 18.32 -11.29 -6.67
N ARG A 130 18.59 -11.35 -7.97
CA ARG A 130 19.90 -11.58 -8.63
C ARG A 130 20.55 -12.94 -8.40
N SER A 131 20.44 -13.54 -7.22
CA SER A 131 21.10 -14.79 -6.84
C SER A 131 20.36 -15.52 -5.73
N TYR A 132 20.52 -16.85 -5.69
CA TYR A 132 20.06 -17.70 -4.58
C TYR A 132 20.76 -17.38 -3.24
N GLU A 133 21.87 -16.64 -3.29
CA GLU A 133 22.64 -16.17 -2.12
C GLU A 133 22.10 -14.84 -1.55
N TYR A 134 20.95 -14.34 -2.02
CA TYR A 134 20.33 -13.15 -1.47
C TYR A 134 20.04 -13.35 0.04
N PRO A 135 20.59 -12.49 0.93
CA PRO A 135 20.54 -12.70 2.38
C PRO A 135 19.24 -12.23 3.02
N GLY A 136 18.33 -11.62 2.24
CA GLY A 136 17.13 -10.97 2.75
C GLY A 136 17.27 -9.47 2.91
N VAL A 137 16.17 -8.84 3.31
CA VAL A 137 16.11 -7.41 3.61
C VAL A 137 16.93 -7.11 4.87
N PRO A 138 17.92 -6.19 4.82
CA PRO A 138 18.74 -5.85 5.98
C PRO A 138 17.95 -5.04 7.02
N TYR A 139 18.52 -4.89 8.22
CA TYR A 139 17.93 -4.09 9.32
C TYR A 139 16.51 -4.50 9.74
N THR A 140 16.18 -5.78 9.59
CA THR A 140 14.89 -6.35 9.99
C THR A 140 15.03 -7.17 11.28
N PHE A 141 13.97 -7.22 12.09
CA PHE A 141 13.95 -8.01 13.33
C PHE A 141 13.96 -9.52 13.05
N PHE A 142 13.22 -9.97 12.03
CA PHE A 142 13.21 -11.36 11.60
C PHE A 142 14.07 -11.55 10.35
N PRO A 143 15.17 -12.33 10.42
CA PRO A 143 15.99 -12.60 9.25
C PRO A 143 15.28 -13.57 8.28
N GLN A 144 15.73 -13.56 7.02
CA GLN A 144 15.27 -14.50 6.00
C GLN A 144 15.42 -15.96 6.46
N ARG A 145 14.42 -16.79 6.14
CA ARG A 145 14.42 -18.24 6.41
C ARG A 145 14.53 -19.02 5.11
N GLN A 146 15.16 -20.19 5.18
CA GLN A 146 15.35 -21.10 4.05
C GLN A 146 14.59 -22.41 4.31
N GLY A 147 14.36 -23.20 3.25
CA GLY A 147 13.62 -24.46 3.35
C GLY A 147 12.12 -24.28 3.62
N CYS A 148 11.59 -23.09 3.39
CA CYS A 148 10.18 -22.79 3.56
C CYS A 148 9.34 -23.30 2.37
N ARG A 149 8.05 -23.52 2.62
CA ARG A 149 7.02 -23.68 1.60
C ARG A 149 5.95 -22.63 1.84
N VAL A 150 5.56 -21.93 0.78
CA VAL A 150 4.50 -20.92 0.79
C VAL A 150 3.39 -21.40 -0.12
N SER A 151 2.16 -21.42 0.38
CA SER A 151 0.95 -21.58 -0.43
C SER A 151 0.35 -20.20 -0.66
N LEU A 152 0.17 -19.82 -1.91
CA LEU A 152 -0.46 -18.55 -2.28
C LEU A 152 -1.96 -18.79 -2.47
N TYR A 153 -2.77 -17.90 -1.89
CA TYR A 153 -4.23 -18.02 -1.93
C TYR A 153 -4.82 -16.88 -2.75
N GLN A 154 -5.62 -17.25 -3.74
CA GLN A 154 -6.50 -16.38 -4.50
C GLN A 154 -7.88 -16.51 -3.87
N ASP A 155 -8.37 -15.41 -3.30
CA ASP A 155 -9.60 -15.36 -2.51
C ASP A 155 -9.65 -16.35 -1.33
N ALA A 156 -10.81 -16.42 -0.69
CA ALA A 156 -11.09 -17.42 0.35
C ALA A 156 -11.18 -18.84 -0.24
N HIS A 157 -11.67 -18.96 -1.48
CA HIS A 157 -11.95 -20.22 -2.16
C HIS A 157 -11.82 -20.09 -3.67
N VAL A 158 -11.31 -21.13 -4.32
CA VAL A 158 -11.24 -21.24 -5.79
C VAL A 158 -12.00 -22.49 -6.24
N PRO A 159 -13.04 -22.35 -7.09
CA PRO A 159 -13.78 -23.49 -7.63
C PRO A 159 -12.91 -24.45 -8.43
N ASP A 160 -13.31 -25.72 -8.48
CA ASP A 160 -12.70 -26.70 -9.38
C ASP A 160 -12.81 -26.24 -10.84
N ASN A 161 -11.74 -26.48 -11.62
CA ASN A 161 -11.63 -26.14 -13.04
C ASN A 161 -11.78 -24.64 -13.39
N PHE A 162 -11.65 -23.74 -12.40
CA PHE A 162 -11.63 -22.30 -12.66
C PHE A 162 -10.34 -21.86 -13.36
N ILE A 163 -9.18 -22.28 -12.84
CA ILE A 163 -7.89 -21.85 -13.36
C ILE A 163 -7.50 -22.64 -14.62
N PRO A 164 -7.16 -21.96 -15.74
CA PRO A 164 -6.70 -22.63 -16.95
C PRO A 164 -5.28 -23.21 -16.76
N LYS A 165 -4.84 -23.99 -17.74
CA LYS A 165 -3.49 -24.57 -17.73
C LYS A 165 -2.42 -23.48 -17.90
N ILE A 166 -1.81 -23.06 -16.79
CA ILE A 166 -0.67 -22.12 -16.78
C ILE A 166 0.63 -22.92 -16.60
N PRO A 167 1.51 -23.01 -17.61
CA PRO A 167 2.73 -23.80 -17.54
C PRO A 167 3.79 -23.14 -16.64
N LEU A 168 4.45 -23.95 -15.82
CA LEU A 168 5.55 -23.55 -14.94
C LEU A 168 6.86 -24.21 -15.39
N SER A 169 7.99 -23.68 -14.89
CA SER A 169 9.28 -24.36 -14.99
C SER A 169 9.21 -25.78 -14.42
N GLY A 170 9.87 -26.72 -15.08
CA GLY A 170 9.88 -28.13 -14.69
C GLY A 170 8.70 -28.95 -15.22
N GLY A 171 7.96 -28.43 -16.21
CA GLY A 171 6.93 -29.19 -16.94
C GLY A 171 5.63 -29.41 -16.17
N ARG A 172 5.42 -28.67 -15.08
CA ARG A 172 4.19 -28.71 -14.28
C ARG A 172 3.27 -27.55 -14.67
N TYR A 173 2.01 -27.64 -14.26
CA TYR A 173 1.06 -26.55 -14.35
C TYR A 173 0.85 -25.92 -12.96
N TYR A 174 0.45 -24.66 -12.93
CA TYR A 174 0.01 -24.01 -11.70
C TYR A 174 -1.28 -24.66 -11.20
N GLU A 175 -1.35 -24.91 -9.89
CA GLU A 175 -2.50 -25.50 -9.22
C GLU A 175 -2.90 -24.55 -8.08
N PRO A 176 -4.15 -24.03 -8.06
CA PRO A 176 -4.58 -23.11 -7.02
C PRO A 176 -4.76 -23.82 -5.68
N HIS A 177 -4.43 -23.12 -4.59
CA HIS A 177 -4.74 -23.51 -3.22
C HIS A 177 -6.05 -22.87 -2.74
N ARG A 178 -6.65 -23.38 -1.66
CA ARG A 178 -7.95 -22.91 -1.14
C ARG A 178 -7.80 -22.47 0.31
N CYS A 179 -7.80 -21.17 0.54
CA CYS A 179 -7.46 -20.57 1.83
C CYS A 179 -8.31 -21.12 2.98
N TRP A 180 -9.63 -21.03 2.86
CA TRP A 180 -10.52 -21.41 3.95
C TRP A 180 -10.66 -22.93 4.12
N GLU A 181 -10.40 -23.73 3.07
CA GLU A 181 -10.27 -25.19 3.21
C GLU A 181 -9.00 -25.54 4.01
N ASP A 182 -7.83 -25.00 3.62
CA ASP A 182 -6.56 -25.28 4.30
C ASP A 182 -6.56 -24.74 5.75
N VAL A 183 -7.17 -23.58 6.02
CA VAL A 183 -7.37 -23.05 7.38
C VAL A 183 -8.29 -23.96 8.21
N PHE A 184 -9.38 -24.44 7.61
CA PHE A 184 -10.28 -25.39 8.28
C PHE A 184 -9.54 -26.69 8.65
N ASP A 185 -8.76 -27.26 7.73
CA ASP A 185 -7.98 -28.47 7.96
C ASP A 185 -6.90 -28.25 9.04
N ALA A 186 -6.23 -27.10 9.03
CA ALA A 186 -5.24 -26.74 10.05
C ALA A 186 -5.85 -26.61 11.45
N ILE A 187 -7.00 -25.92 11.58
CA ILE A 187 -7.74 -25.76 12.84
C ILE A 187 -8.21 -27.12 13.36
N THR A 188 -8.82 -27.93 12.50
CA THR A 188 -9.40 -29.22 12.90
C THR A 188 -8.35 -30.29 13.22
N SER A 189 -7.18 -30.22 12.59
CA SER A 189 -6.08 -31.17 12.80
C SER A 189 -5.14 -30.78 13.95
N ALA A 190 -5.30 -29.57 14.53
CA ALA A 190 -4.44 -29.08 15.61
C ALA A 190 -4.58 -29.94 16.88
N LYS A 191 -3.44 -30.34 17.48
CA LYS A 191 -3.42 -31.18 18.69
C LYS A 191 -3.03 -30.45 19.98
N HIS A 192 -2.41 -29.27 19.85
CA HIS A 192 -1.77 -28.59 20.99
C HIS A 192 -2.26 -27.17 21.18
N PHE A 193 -2.17 -26.33 20.16
CA PHE A 193 -2.60 -24.94 20.26
C PHE A 193 -3.14 -24.43 18.91
N ILE A 194 -4.04 -23.46 19.01
CA ILE A 194 -4.56 -22.66 17.91
C ILE A 194 -4.42 -21.21 18.37
N TYR A 195 -3.77 -20.38 17.56
CA TYR A 195 -3.62 -18.95 17.83
C TYR A 195 -4.22 -18.17 16.66
N ILE A 196 -5.16 -17.27 16.96
CA ILE A 196 -5.85 -16.44 15.97
C ILE A 196 -5.80 -15.00 16.47
N ALA A 197 -5.36 -14.10 15.60
CA ALA A 197 -5.46 -12.66 15.77
C ALA A 197 -6.14 -12.09 14.52
N GLY A 198 -7.12 -11.22 14.69
CA GLY A 198 -7.86 -10.63 13.59
C GLY A 198 -8.46 -9.29 13.98
N TRP A 199 -8.52 -8.36 13.04
CA TRP A 199 -9.18 -7.07 13.23
C TRP A 199 -10.66 -7.24 13.61
N SER A 200 -11.32 -8.25 13.02
CA SER A 200 -12.66 -8.70 13.38
C SER A 200 -12.76 -10.21 13.23
N VAL A 201 -13.48 -10.86 14.16
CA VAL A 201 -13.77 -12.30 14.12
C VAL A 201 -15.26 -12.49 14.30
N TYR A 202 -15.93 -12.99 13.27
CA TYR A 202 -17.35 -13.32 13.32
C TYR A 202 -17.53 -14.83 13.47
N THR A 203 -18.05 -15.26 14.62
CA THR A 203 -18.07 -16.68 15.02
C THR A 203 -19.15 -17.52 14.31
N GLU A 204 -20.08 -16.89 13.61
CA GLU A 204 -21.19 -17.57 12.92
C GLU A 204 -20.87 -17.84 11.44
N ILE A 205 -19.68 -17.45 10.99
CA ILE A 205 -19.22 -17.72 9.62
C ILE A 205 -18.82 -19.18 9.46
N SER A 206 -19.20 -19.81 8.34
CA SER A 206 -18.59 -21.07 7.92
C SER A 206 -17.54 -20.84 6.84
N LEU A 207 -16.42 -21.52 7.05
CA LEU A 207 -15.24 -21.48 6.20
C LEU A 207 -15.42 -22.27 4.90
N VAL A 208 -16.27 -23.29 4.88
CA VAL A 208 -16.57 -24.06 3.67
C VAL A 208 -18.03 -23.85 3.31
N ARG A 209 -18.30 -23.33 2.11
CA ARG A 209 -19.66 -22.97 1.65
C ARG A 209 -20.02 -23.54 0.27
N ASP A 210 -19.07 -24.11 -0.48
CA ASP A 210 -19.35 -24.70 -1.80
C ASP A 210 -20.31 -25.89 -1.66
N SER A 211 -21.48 -25.81 -2.31
CA SER A 211 -22.54 -26.83 -2.21
C SER A 211 -22.16 -28.17 -2.86
N ARG A 212 -21.12 -28.21 -3.69
CA ARG A 212 -20.52 -29.44 -4.22
C ARG A 212 -19.59 -30.12 -3.20
N ARG A 213 -19.26 -29.44 -2.09
CA ARG A 213 -18.35 -29.86 -1.01
C ARG A 213 -18.84 -29.32 0.37
N GLN A 214 -20.10 -29.60 0.72
CA GLN A 214 -20.86 -28.91 1.80
C GLN A 214 -20.30 -29.02 3.25
N LYS A 215 -20.28 -27.86 3.94
CA LYS A 215 -20.63 -27.59 5.36
C LYS A 215 -21.27 -26.17 5.43
N SER A 216 -21.85 -25.72 6.56
CA SER A 216 -22.96 -24.71 6.58
C SER A 216 -22.71 -23.32 7.24
N GLY A 217 -22.78 -22.19 6.50
CA GLY A 217 -23.18 -20.85 7.04
C GLY A 217 -22.44 -19.54 6.59
N GLY A 218 -23.17 -18.41 6.47
CA GLY A 218 -22.73 -17.01 6.77
C GLY A 218 -22.68 -15.94 5.64
N ASP A 219 -23.13 -14.69 5.91
CA ASP A 219 -23.00 -13.43 5.08
C ASP A 219 -22.93 -12.12 5.93
N VAL A 220 -22.30 -11.03 5.43
CA VAL A 220 -22.22 -9.64 6.01
C VAL A 220 -22.08 -8.53 4.91
N THR A 221 -22.59 -7.31 5.14
CA THR A 221 -22.74 -6.15 4.19
C THR A 221 -21.71 -4.98 4.35
N LEU A 222 -21.50 -4.18 3.29
CA LEU A 222 -20.48 -3.11 3.06
C LEU A 222 -20.94 -1.64 3.28
N GLY A 223 -19.99 -0.68 3.37
CA GLY A 223 -20.14 0.74 3.80
C GLY A 223 -20.54 1.81 2.76
N ILE A 224 -20.60 3.09 3.18
CA ILE A 224 -21.23 4.22 2.45
C ILE A 224 -20.19 5.14 1.74
N PRO A 225 -20.20 5.27 0.40
CA PRO A 225 -19.17 5.97 -0.37
C PRO A 225 -19.22 7.51 -0.27
N GLU A 226 -20.37 8.10 0.06
CA GLU A 226 -20.53 9.53 0.32
C GLU A 226 -19.98 9.96 1.67
N SER A 227 -19.60 9.01 2.54
CA SER A 227 -19.09 9.34 3.85
C SER A 227 -17.82 10.20 3.75
N ALA A 228 -17.71 11.15 4.67
CA ALA A 228 -16.54 12.02 4.83
C ALA A 228 -15.20 11.27 4.81
N TYR A 229 -15.22 10.09 5.43
CA TYR A 229 -14.06 9.22 5.58
C TYR A 229 -13.60 8.69 4.22
N VAL A 230 -14.53 8.12 3.44
CA VAL A 230 -14.24 7.63 2.09
C VAL A 230 -13.81 8.78 1.18
N GLN A 231 -14.52 9.91 1.22
CA GLN A 231 -14.20 11.08 0.40
C GLN A 231 -12.81 11.67 0.70
N ALA A 232 -12.39 11.69 1.97
CA ALA A 232 -11.06 12.14 2.35
C ALA A 232 -9.96 11.17 1.88
N ILE A 233 -10.19 9.86 1.97
CA ILE A 233 -9.25 8.84 1.46
C ILE A 233 -9.09 8.97 -0.06
N LEU A 234 -10.20 9.17 -0.79
CA LEU A 234 -10.16 9.38 -2.24
C LEU A 234 -9.39 10.65 -2.63
N ASP A 235 -9.49 11.75 -1.86
CA ASP A 235 -8.68 12.95 -2.11
C ASP A 235 -7.18 12.68 -1.90
N TRP A 236 -6.80 11.91 -0.86
CA TRP A 236 -5.40 11.51 -0.68
C TRP A 236 -4.91 10.63 -1.83
N GLN A 237 -5.70 9.62 -2.21
CA GLN A 237 -5.37 8.75 -3.34
C GLN A 237 -5.17 9.57 -4.63
N ARG A 238 -6.05 10.54 -4.91
CA ARG A 238 -5.93 11.43 -6.06
C ARG A 238 -4.65 12.26 -6.02
N ARG A 239 -4.29 12.84 -4.86
CA ARG A 239 -3.04 13.61 -4.71
C ARG A 239 -1.80 12.75 -4.92
N THR A 240 -1.82 11.51 -4.43
CA THR A 240 -0.74 10.55 -4.64
C THR A 240 -0.60 10.18 -6.12
N MET A 241 -1.71 9.87 -6.80
CA MET A 241 -1.71 9.64 -8.26
C MET A 241 -1.15 10.86 -9.01
N GLU A 242 -1.62 12.06 -8.68
CA GLU A 242 -1.19 13.31 -9.32
C GLU A 242 0.31 13.55 -9.17
N MET A 243 0.86 13.33 -7.97
CA MET A 243 2.30 13.42 -7.72
C MET A 243 3.09 12.43 -8.60
N MET A 244 2.69 11.15 -8.61
CA MET A 244 3.37 10.11 -9.40
C MET A 244 3.31 10.39 -10.91
N TYR A 245 2.16 10.83 -11.42
CA TYR A 245 2.03 11.15 -12.85
C TYR A 245 2.82 12.38 -13.25
N LYS A 246 2.93 13.40 -12.38
CA LYS A 246 3.81 14.56 -12.61
C LYS A 246 5.27 14.13 -12.77
N ASP A 247 5.75 13.25 -11.90
CA ASP A 247 7.13 12.73 -11.98
C ASP A 247 7.38 11.97 -13.29
N ILE A 248 6.45 11.10 -13.68
CA ILE A 248 6.54 10.33 -14.94
C ILE A 248 6.53 11.25 -16.15
N ILE A 249 5.60 12.20 -16.21
CA ILE A 249 5.48 13.13 -17.33
C ILE A 249 6.72 14.01 -17.46
N GLN A 250 7.26 14.51 -16.34
CA GLN A 250 8.50 15.26 -16.36
C GLN A 250 9.66 14.41 -16.92
N ALA A 251 9.78 13.15 -16.47
CA ALA A 251 10.80 12.24 -16.97
C ALA A 251 10.67 11.96 -18.48
N LEU A 252 9.44 11.82 -19.00
CA LEU A 252 9.18 11.66 -20.43
C LEU A 252 9.58 12.93 -21.21
N GLN A 253 9.21 14.12 -20.71
CA GLN A 253 9.55 15.40 -21.31
C GLN A 253 11.07 15.63 -21.35
N ASP A 254 11.79 15.29 -20.28
CA ASP A 254 13.25 15.41 -20.19
C ASP A 254 13.97 14.53 -21.23
N GLN A 255 13.34 13.42 -21.63
CA GLN A 255 13.83 12.52 -22.69
C GLN A 255 13.28 12.85 -24.09
N GLY A 256 12.39 13.84 -24.21
CA GLY A 256 11.72 14.20 -25.48
C GLY A 256 10.75 13.13 -25.99
N LEU A 257 10.14 12.35 -25.08
CA LEU A 257 9.13 11.33 -25.39
C LEU A 257 7.71 11.91 -25.23
N GLU A 258 6.82 11.58 -26.17
CA GLU A 258 5.39 12.00 -26.17
C GLU A 258 4.45 10.81 -25.90
N ASP A 259 4.91 9.82 -25.13
CA ASP A 259 4.14 8.62 -24.80
C ASP A 259 2.97 8.91 -23.84
N ASP A 260 1.97 8.02 -23.81
CA ASP A 260 0.93 8.05 -22.78
C ASP A 260 1.56 7.64 -21.43
N PRO A 261 1.53 8.48 -20.37
CA PRO A 261 2.09 8.12 -19.07
C PRO A 261 1.42 6.88 -18.46
N ARG A 262 0.22 6.50 -18.91
CA ARG A 262 -0.48 5.27 -18.50
C ARG A 262 0.12 3.99 -19.06
N ASP A 263 1.04 4.10 -20.02
CA ASP A 263 1.87 2.97 -20.45
C ASP A 263 3.00 2.67 -19.46
N TYR A 264 3.27 3.57 -18.51
CA TYR A 264 4.32 3.43 -17.49
C TYR A 264 3.74 3.20 -16.08
N LEU A 265 2.62 3.85 -15.76
CA LEU A 265 1.89 3.68 -14.50
C LEU A 265 0.39 3.67 -14.79
N THR A 266 -0.29 2.57 -14.45
CA THR A 266 -1.73 2.44 -14.68
C THR A 266 -2.44 2.00 -13.40
N PHE A 267 -3.65 2.51 -13.19
CA PHE A 267 -4.48 2.23 -12.03
C PHE A 267 -5.80 1.59 -12.47
N PHE A 268 -6.20 0.55 -11.74
CA PHE A 268 -7.41 -0.20 -11.98
C PHE A 268 -8.24 -0.33 -10.70
N CYS A 269 -9.53 -0.61 -10.86
CA CYS A 269 -10.38 -1.17 -9.82
C CYS A 269 -11.07 -2.43 -10.36
N LEU A 270 -11.83 -3.13 -9.51
CA LEU A 270 -12.58 -4.31 -9.93
C LEU A 270 -14.09 -4.05 -9.86
N GLY A 271 -14.83 -4.61 -10.81
CA GLY A 271 -16.28 -4.56 -10.82
C GLY A 271 -16.88 -5.81 -11.44
N ASN A 272 -18.16 -6.04 -11.12
CA ASN A 272 -18.95 -7.06 -11.78
C ASN A 272 -20.30 -6.50 -12.23
N ARG A 273 -20.86 -7.09 -13.27
CA ARG A 273 -22.17 -6.75 -13.79
C ARG A 273 -22.81 -7.99 -14.41
N GLU A 274 -24.02 -8.32 -13.96
CA GLU A 274 -24.65 -9.61 -14.27
C GLU A 274 -26.08 -9.44 -14.76
N VAL A 275 -26.40 -10.02 -15.91
CA VAL A 275 -27.78 -10.06 -16.42
C VAL A 275 -28.66 -10.82 -15.44
N LYS A 276 -29.91 -10.38 -15.28
CA LYS A 276 -30.88 -11.12 -14.47
C LYS A 276 -31.19 -12.46 -15.16
N ARG A 277 -31.05 -13.57 -14.43
CA ARG A 277 -31.31 -14.92 -14.98
C ARG A 277 -32.57 -15.52 -14.39
N SER A 278 -33.18 -16.43 -15.15
CA SER A 278 -34.34 -17.20 -14.66
C SER A 278 -33.93 -18.08 -13.47
N GLY A 279 -34.68 -18.01 -12.38
CA GLY A 279 -34.40 -18.76 -11.15
C GLY A 279 -33.41 -18.10 -10.19
N GLU A 280 -32.98 -16.86 -10.47
CA GLU A 280 -32.24 -16.04 -9.51
C GLU A 280 -33.09 -15.74 -8.25
N TYR A 281 -32.42 -15.52 -7.11
CA TYR A 281 -33.08 -15.11 -5.89
C TYR A 281 -33.84 -13.79 -6.06
N GLU A 282 -35.08 -13.75 -5.58
CA GLU A 282 -35.89 -12.53 -5.53
C GLU A 282 -36.01 -12.08 -4.07
N PRO A 283 -35.53 -10.88 -3.74
CA PRO A 283 -35.66 -10.35 -2.38
C PRO A 283 -37.14 -10.11 -2.04
N SER A 284 -37.51 -10.38 -0.78
CA SER A 284 -38.89 -10.20 -0.30
C SER A 284 -39.24 -8.74 0.01
N GLU A 285 -38.25 -7.88 0.18
CA GLU A 285 -38.40 -6.48 0.55
C GLU A 285 -38.07 -5.56 -0.61
N THR A 286 -38.83 -4.48 -0.74
CA THR A 286 -38.60 -3.42 -1.73
C THR A 286 -37.68 -2.35 -1.15
N LEU A 287 -36.67 -1.96 -1.93
CA LEU A 287 -35.70 -0.92 -1.54
C LEU A 287 -36.33 0.47 -1.57
N GLU A 288 -35.75 1.40 -0.80
CA GLU A 288 -36.10 2.81 -0.88
C GLU A 288 -35.83 3.36 -2.30
N PRO A 289 -36.84 3.96 -2.96
CA PRO A 289 -36.67 4.52 -4.29
C PRO A 289 -35.56 5.57 -4.34
N GLU A 290 -34.84 5.65 -5.47
CA GLU A 290 -33.75 6.60 -5.72
C GLU A 290 -32.50 6.49 -4.81
N SER A 291 -32.49 5.56 -3.86
CA SER A 291 -31.29 5.23 -3.08
C SER A 291 -30.19 4.64 -3.97
N ASN A 292 -28.93 4.77 -3.56
CA ASN A 292 -27.80 4.13 -4.25
C ASN A 292 -27.99 2.62 -4.37
N TYR A 293 -28.57 1.99 -3.33
CA TYR A 293 -28.86 0.57 -3.34
C TYR A 293 -29.88 0.24 -4.45
N HIS A 294 -30.98 0.97 -4.53
CA HIS A 294 -31.96 0.78 -5.61
C HIS A 294 -31.33 0.94 -7.00
N LYS A 295 -30.51 1.99 -7.19
CA LYS A 295 -29.81 2.24 -8.47
C LYS A 295 -28.86 1.11 -8.84
N ALA A 296 -28.00 0.67 -7.93
CA ALA A 296 -27.05 -0.42 -8.18
C ALA A 296 -27.77 -1.76 -8.45
N GLN A 297 -28.84 -2.06 -7.70
CA GLN A 297 -29.66 -3.26 -7.93
C GLN A 297 -30.32 -3.22 -9.32
N ALA A 298 -30.87 -2.08 -9.72
CA ALA A 298 -31.51 -1.89 -11.03
C ALA A 298 -30.48 -1.95 -12.18
N ALA A 299 -29.32 -1.31 -12.01
CA ALA A 299 -28.24 -1.30 -13.00
C ALA A 299 -27.44 -2.61 -13.05
N ARG A 300 -27.67 -3.50 -12.07
CA ARG A 300 -27.11 -4.86 -11.95
C ARG A 300 -25.58 -4.90 -11.87
N ARG A 301 -24.98 -3.87 -11.28
CA ARG A 301 -23.54 -3.70 -11.19
C ARG A 301 -23.11 -3.30 -9.79
N PHE A 302 -21.92 -3.72 -9.39
CA PHE A 302 -21.26 -3.22 -8.18
C PHE A 302 -19.75 -3.47 -8.25
N MET A 303 -18.98 -2.76 -7.43
CA MET A 303 -17.55 -3.02 -7.34
C MET A 303 -17.28 -4.40 -6.72
N ILE A 304 -16.23 -5.07 -7.18
CA ILE A 304 -15.60 -6.15 -6.42
C ILE A 304 -14.60 -5.47 -5.49
N GLN A 305 -14.76 -5.65 -4.18
CA GLN A 305 -13.90 -4.98 -3.22
C GLN A 305 -12.48 -5.55 -3.25
N VAL A 306 -11.50 -4.73 -3.65
CA VAL A 306 -10.08 -5.07 -3.54
C VAL A 306 -9.64 -4.89 -2.09
N HIS A 307 -9.71 -5.97 -1.30
CA HIS A 307 -9.18 -6.00 0.06
C HIS A 307 -7.76 -6.58 0.14
N ALA A 308 -7.12 -6.87 -1.00
CA ALA A 308 -5.77 -7.41 -1.05
C ALA A 308 -4.70 -6.41 -0.57
N LYS A 309 -3.66 -6.92 0.07
CA LYS A 309 -2.43 -6.20 0.43
C LYS A 309 -1.24 -7.04 -0.02
N MET A 310 -0.92 -6.89 -1.29
CA MET A 310 0.01 -7.76 -1.99
C MET A 310 0.76 -6.98 -3.07
N MET A 311 2.02 -7.34 -3.28
CA MET A 311 2.84 -6.82 -4.38
C MET A 311 3.67 -7.96 -4.99
N ILE A 312 3.67 -8.06 -6.31
CA ILE A 312 4.53 -8.97 -7.08
C ILE A 312 5.52 -8.12 -7.87
N VAL A 313 6.80 -8.51 -7.83
CA VAL A 313 7.89 -7.83 -8.54
C VAL A 313 8.61 -8.87 -9.41
N ASP A 314 8.76 -8.55 -10.68
CA ASP A 314 9.50 -9.31 -11.71
C ASP A 314 9.12 -10.80 -11.83
N ASP A 315 7.87 -11.15 -11.47
CA ASP A 315 7.37 -12.54 -11.38
C ASP A 315 8.20 -13.46 -10.44
N GLU A 316 9.13 -12.91 -9.65
CA GLU A 316 10.07 -13.67 -8.81
C GLU A 316 9.90 -13.45 -7.30
N TYR A 317 9.48 -12.25 -6.89
CA TYR A 317 9.33 -11.87 -5.49
C TYR A 317 7.91 -11.42 -5.20
N ILE A 318 7.37 -11.82 -4.05
CA ILE A 318 6.03 -11.46 -3.61
C ILE A 318 6.02 -11.04 -2.14
N ILE A 319 5.23 -10.02 -1.84
CA ILE A 319 4.82 -9.66 -0.47
C ILE A 319 3.32 -9.91 -0.33
N VAL A 320 2.91 -10.57 0.75
CA VAL A 320 1.49 -10.73 1.13
C VAL A 320 1.35 -10.44 2.63
N GLY A 321 0.35 -9.64 3.01
CA GLY A 321 0.15 -9.30 4.42
C GLY A 321 -1.16 -8.58 4.71
N SER A 322 -1.18 -7.84 5.82
CA SER A 322 -2.31 -6.99 6.23
C SER A 322 -2.10 -5.49 5.94
N ALA A 323 -0.84 -5.07 5.73
CA ALA A 323 -0.46 -3.67 5.57
C ALA A 323 -0.96 -3.04 4.26
N ASN A 324 -1.83 -2.04 4.36
CA ASN A 324 -2.24 -1.20 3.23
C ASN A 324 -1.09 -0.28 2.77
N ILE A 325 -1.14 0.23 1.54
CA ILE A 325 -0.25 1.31 1.08
C ILE A 325 -0.82 2.65 1.58
N ASN A 326 -0.71 2.88 2.89
CA ASN A 326 -1.11 4.10 3.56
C ASN A 326 -0.28 4.29 4.84
N GLN A 327 -0.29 5.50 5.41
CA GLN A 327 0.49 5.82 6.60
C GLN A 327 0.02 4.99 7.80
N ARG A 328 -1.29 4.78 7.98
CA ARG A 328 -1.82 3.91 9.06
C ARG A 328 -1.13 2.55 9.14
N SER A 329 -0.89 1.90 8.02
CA SER A 329 -0.25 0.59 7.96
C SER A 329 1.30 0.68 7.87
N MET A 330 1.84 1.69 7.18
CA MET A 330 3.30 1.78 6.90
C MET A 330 4.11 2.51 7.98
N ASP A 331 3.45 3.20 8.92
CA ASP A 331 4.10 3.98 9.99
C ASP A 331 4.85 3.11 11.02
N GLY A 332 4.30 1.93 11.33
CA GLY A 332 4.84 1.01 12.34
C GLY A 332 4.45 1.33 13.79
N ALA A 333 3.94 2.53 14.08
CA ALA A 333 3.43 2.91 15.40
C ALA A 333 1.93 3.32 15.40
N ARG A 334 1.24 3.13 14.27
CA ARG A 334 -0.22 3.31 14.14
C ARG A 334 -0.95 1.97 14.29
N ASP A 335 -1.39 1.36 13.19
CA ASP A 335 -1.99 0.02 13.25
C ASP A 335 -0.87 -1.04 13.25
N SER A 336 -1.08 -2.13 14.00
CA SER A 336 -0.15 -3.26 13.99
C SER A 336 -0.37 -4.12 12.76
N GLU A 337 0.67 -4.30 11.94
CA GLU A 337 0.61 -5.05 10.70
C GLU A 337 1.56 -6.25 10.69
N ILE A 338 1.27 -7.24 9.84
CA ILE A 338 2.19 -8.33 9.54
C ILE A 338 2.18 -8.60 8.04
N ALA A 339 3.37 -8.86 7.50
CA ALA A 339 3.54 -9.25 6.10
C ALA A 339 4.67 -10.26 5.97
N MET A 340 4.58 -11.11 4.95
CA MET A 340 5.64 -12.02 4.55
C MET A 340 6.18 -11.60 3.18
N GLY A 341 7.49 -11.69 3.00
CA GLY A 341 8.15 -11.55 1.71
C GLY A 341 8.79 -12.88 1.33
N ALA A 342 8.61 -13.31 0.08
CA ALA A 342 9.18 -14.56 -0.41
C ALA A 342 9.53 -14.54 -1.89
N TYR A 343 10.48 -15.38 -2.24
CA TYR A 343 10.84 -15.75 -3.60
C TYR A 343 11.23 -17.23 -3.63
N GLN A 344 11.30 -17.78 -4.84
CA GLN A 344 11.85 -19.13 -5.04
C GLN A 344 13.27 -19.03 -5.61
N PRO A 345 14.33 -19.46 -4.87
CA PRO A 345 15.71 -19.26 -5.29
C PRO A 345 16.10 -19.87 -6.64
N HIS A 346 15.33 -20.86 -7.12
CA HIS A 346 15.54 -21.52 -8.42
C HIS A 346 14.63 -20.99 -9.54
N HIS A 347 13.83 -19.95 -9.27
CA HIS A 347 12.92 -19.33 -10.24
C HIS A 347 13.03 -17.79 -10.16
N ILE A 348 14.25 -17.29 -10.35
CA ILE A 348 14.57 -15.85 -10.36
C ILE A 348 14.77 -15.34 -11.79
N ALA A 349 14.39 -14.08 -12.03
CA ALA A 349 14.34 -13.36 -13.31
C ALA A 349 15.71 -12.81 -13.78
N THR A 350 16.84 -13.38 -13.35
CA THR A 350 18.17 -12.81 -13.62
C THR A 350 18.70 -13.12 -15.02
N ARG A 351 18.49 -14.33 -15.53
CA ARG A 351 18.98 -14.79 -16.86
C ARG A 351 17.87 -15.26 -17.78
N THR A 352 16.77 -15.67 -17.18
CA THR A 352 15.58 -16.21 -17.84
C THR A 352 14.38 -15.71 -17.05
N LEU A 353 13.22 -15.63 -17.67
CA LEU A 353 11.99 -15.24 -16.99
C LEU A 353 11.70 -16.16 -15.80
N ALA A 354 11.26 -15.58 -14.69
CA ALA A 354 10.73 -16.34 -13.58
C ALA A 354 9.42 -17.03 -14.02
N ARG A 355 9.38 -18.36 -13.88
CA ARG A 355 8.22 -19.21 -14.22
C ARG A 355 7.87 -20.17 -13.08
N GLY A 356 8.01 -19.66 -11.85
CA GLY A 356 7.68 -20.36 -10.60
C GLY A 356 6.22 -20.15 -10.17
N GLN A 357 5.94 -20.41 -8.91
CA GLN A 357 4.64 -20.21 -8.26
C GLN A 357 4.20 -18.74 -8.27
N VAL A 358 5.12 -17.78 -8.10
CA VAL A 358 4.79 -16.34 -8.15
C VAL A 358 4.25 -15.96 -9.53
N HIS A 359 4.95 -16.33 -10.61
CA HIS A 359 4.46 -16.22 -11.97
C HIS A 359 3.09 -16.88 -12.19
N GLY A 360 2.94 -18.13 -11.76
CA GLY A 360 1.68 -18.87 -11.90
C GLY A 360 0.51 -18.20 -11.20
N PHE A 361 0.74 -17.71 -9.98
CA PHE A 361 -0.23 -16.96 -9.19
C PHE A 361 -0.62 -15.64 -9.86
N ARG A 362 0.36 -14.88 -10.36
CA ARG A 362 0.13 -13.62 -11.06
C ARG A 362 -0.67 -13.83 -12.36
N MET A 363 -0.36 -14.87 -13.14
CA MET A 363 -1.16 -15.27 -14.31
C MET A 363 -2.59 -15.69 -13.93
N ALA A 364 -2.78 -16.38 -12.80
CA ALA A 364 -4.10 -16.80 -12.32
C ALA A 364 -4.98 -15.61 -11.88
N LEU A 365 -4.39 -14.61 -11.20
CA LEU A 365 -5.06 -13.35 -10.89
C LEU A 365 -5.43 -12.56 -12.15
N TRP A 366 -4.51 -12.48 -13.11
CA TRP A 366 -4.78 -11.82 -14.38
C TRP A 366 -5.87 -12.52 -15.17
N TYR A 367 -5.92 -13.85 -15.16
CA TYR A 367 -7.02 -14.61 -15.75
C TYR A 367 -8.37 -14.27 -15.11
N GLU A 368 -8.43 -14.22 -13.77
CA GLU A 368 -9.65 -13.83 -13.05
C GLU A 368 -10.09 -12.41 -13.42
N HIS A 369 -9.17 -11.45 -13.38
CA HIS A 369 -9.53 -10.04 -13.59
C HIS A 369 -9.76 -9.70 -15.07
N LEU A 370 -9.04 -10.30 -16.00
CA LEU A 370 -9.17 -10.02 -17.44
C LEU A 370 -10.11 -11.00 -18.15
N GLY A 371 -10.55 -12.07 -17.50
CA GLY A 371 -11.39 -13.12 -18.11
C GLY A 371 -10.68 -13.94 -19.19
N MET A 372 -9.37 -13.74 -19.40
CA MET A 372 -8.60 -14.39 -20.46
C MET A 372 -7.10 -14.46 -20.13
N LEU A 373 -6.39 -15.34 -20.85
CA LEU A 373 -4.94 -15.34 -20.94
C LEU A 373 -4.50 -14.91 -22.33
N ASP A 374 -3.32 -14.33 -22.40
CA ASP A 374 -2.69 -13.91 -23.63
C ASP A 374 -1.16 -14.01 -23.52
N ASP A 375 -0.48 -14.25 -24.63
CA ASP A 375 0.98 -14.38 -24.66
C ASP A 375 1.67 -13.07 -24.23
N SER A 376 1.06 -11.90 -24.47
CA SER A 376 1.65 -10.63 -24.00
C SER A 376 1.73 -10.57 -22.48
N PHE A 377 0.84 -11.25 -21.74
CA PHE A 377 0.81 -11.26 -20.27
C PHE A 377 1.95 -12.07 -19.64
N LEU A 378 2.72 -12.79 -20.46
CA LEU A 378 3.96 -13.44 -20.06
C LEU A 378 5.12 -12.46 -19.87
N HIS A 379 4.96 -11.23 -20.36
CA HIS A 379 5.95 -10.15 -20.40
C HIS A 379 5.32 -8.82 -19.98
N PRO A 380 4.95 -8.66 -18.69
CA PRO A 380 4.32 -7.44 -18.19
C PRO A 380 5.19 -6.18 -18.34
N GLU A 381 6.50 -6.33 -18.50
CA GLU A 381 7.45 -5.26 -18.77
C GLU A 381 7.32 -4.63 -20.17
N ASN A 382 6.66 -5.33 -21.11
CA ASN A 382 6.55 -4.87 -22.48
C ASN A 382 5.39 -3.88 -22.66
N THR A 383 5.63 -2.83 -23.46
CA THR A 383 4.61 -1.84 -23.83
C THR A 383 3.37 -2.46 -24.49
N GLU A 384 3.53 -3.56 -25.25
CA GLU A 384 2.39 -4.29 -25.83
C GLU A 384 1.46 -4.84 -24.74
N CYS A 385 2.02 -5.37 -23.64
CA CYS A 385 1.24 -5.94 -22.55
C CYS A 385 0.40 -4.87 -21.86
N VAL A 386 1.03 -3.77 -21.41
CA VAL A 386 0.32 -2.69 -20.70
C VAL A 386 -0.73 -2.03 -21.59
N LYS A 387 -0.45 -1.80 -22.88
CA LYS A 387 -1.45 -1.28 -23.83
C LYS A 387 -2.64 -2.21 -23.96
N LYS A 388 -2.41 -3.52 -24.06
CA LYS A 388 -3.49 -4.51 -24.17
C LYS A 388 -4.33 -4.57 -22.90
N VAL A 389 -3.69 -4.58 -21.73
CA VAL A 389 -4.39 -4.55 -20.42
C VAL A 389 -5.22 -3.28 -20.29
N ASN A 390 -4.65 -2.10 -20.61
CA ASN A 390 -5.35 -0.82 -20.59
C ASN A 390 -6.56 -0.84 -21.54
N GLN A 391 -6.41 -1.33 -22.77
CA GLN A 391 -7.52 -1.42 -23.75
C GLN A 391 -8.66 -2.33 -23.27
N ILE A 392 -8.33 -3.48 -22.65
CA ILE A 392 -9.33 -4.38 -22.07
C ILE A 392 -10.05 -3.68 -20.92
N ALA A 393 -9.30 -3.01 -20.04
CA ALA A 393 -9.85 -2.33 -18.88
C ALA A 393 -10.70 -1.09 -19.22
N ASP A 394 -10.34 -0.34 -20.26
CA ASP A 394 -11.16 0.73 -20.85
C ASP A 394 -12.48 0.15 -21.38
N LYS A 395 -12.42 -0.94 -22.15
CA LYS A 395 -13.63 -1.61 -22.67
C LYS A 395 -14.53 -2.14 -21.56
N TYR A 396 -13.97 -2.72 -20.49
CA TYR A 396 -14.76 -3.20 -19.36
C TYR A 396 -15.35 -2.06 -18.55
N TRP A 397 -14.65 -0.94 -18.40
CA TRP A 397 -15.22 0.28 -17.84
C TRP A 397 -16.44 0.76 -18.64
N ASP A 398 -16.34 0.82 -19.99
CA ASP A 398 -17.46 1.24 -20.84
C ASP A 398 -18.69 0.31 -20.66
N LEU A 399 -18.48 -1.01 -20.61
CA LEU A 399 -19.54 -1.99 -20.37
C LEU A 399 -20.11 -1.90 -18.96
N PHE A 400 -19.27 -1.63 -17.96
CA PHE A 400 -19.70 -1.46 -16.58
C PHE A 400 -20.52 -0.17 -16.40
N ALA A 401 -20.07 0.94 -17.01
CA ALA A 401 -20.68 2.26 -16.89
C ALA A 401 -21.91 2.47 -17.80
N SER A 402 -22.06 1.68 -18.87
CA SER A 402 -23.20 1.73 -19.82
C SER A 402 -24.57 1.67 -19.12
N GLU A 403 -25.57 2.38 -19.63
CA GLU A 403 -26.96 2.24 -19.20
C GLU A 403 -27.58 0.90 -19.67
N ASN A 404 -27.10 0.37 -20.80
CA ASN A 404 -27.57 -0.89 -21.36
C ASN A 404 -26.78 -2.07 -20.83
N LEU A 405 -27.49 -3.17 -20.56
CA LEU A 405 -26.93 -4.45 -20.13
C LEU A 405 -27.47 -5.58 -21.02
N GLU A 406 -26.61 -6.14 -21.87
CA GLU A 406 -26.95 -7.25 -22.78
C GLU A 406 -26.36 -8.59 -22.35
N THR A 407 -25.13 -8.57 -21.83
CA THR A 407 -24.38 -9.75 -21.37
C THR A 407 -23.68 -9.44 -20.06
N ASP A 408 -23.30 -10.48 -19.32
CA ASP A 408 -22.41 -10.32 -18.16
C ASP A 408 -21.10 -9.65 -18.56
N LEU A 409 -20.46 -8.99 -17.59
CA LEU A 409 -19.15 -8.40 -17.79
C LEU A 409 -18.13 -9.52 -18.08
N PRO A 410 -17.36 -9.45 -19.19
CA PRO A 410 -16.49 -10.58 -19.59
C PRO A 410 -15.29 -10.82 -18.66
N GLY A 411 -14.93 -9.82 -17.86
CA GLY A 411 -13.90 -9.85 -16.84
C GLY A 411 -14.16 -8.71 -15.84
N HIS A 412 -13.28 -8.54 -14.87
CA HIS A 412 -13.51 -7.67 -13.72
C HIS A 412 -12.62 -6.43 -13.67
N LEU A 413 -11.52 -6.39 -14.43
CA LEU A 413 -10.57 -5.30 -14.40
C LEU A 413 -11.13 -4.06 -15.09
N LEU A 414 -11.42 -3.01 -14.32
CA LEU A 414 -11.87 -1.73 -14.83
C LEU A 414 -10.72 -0.73 -14.75
N ARG A 415 -10.57 0.11 -15.78
CA ARG A 415 -9.74 1.30 -15.64
C ARG A 415 -10.26 2.13 -14.47
N TYR A 416 -9.37 2.59 -13.60
CA TYR A 416 -9.78 3.51 -12.53
C TYR A 416 -10.35 4.79 -13.15
N PRO A 417 -11.55 5.26 -12.75
CA PRO A 417 -12.36 6.19 -13.55
C PRO A 417 -11.90 7.66 -13.49
N VAL A 418 -10.63 7.90 -13.80
CA VAL A 418 -10.00 9.23 -13.86
C VAL A 418 -9.26 9.45 -15.18
N GLY A 419 -9.21 10.71 -15.59
CA GLY A 419 -8.35 11.20 -16.66
C GLY A 419 -7.02 11.72 -16.11
N ILE A 420 -5.99 11.70 -16.95
CA ILE A 420 -4.68 12.30 -16.65
C ILE A 420 -4.44 13.40 -17.69
N SER A 421 -4.24 14.64 -17.24
CA SER A 421 -3.93 15.75 -18.13
C SER A 421 -2.47 15.68 -18.63
N GLY A 422 -2.14 16.46 -19.65
CA GLY A 422 -0.76 16.57 -20.16
C GLY A 422 0.25 17.14 -19.15
N GLU A 423 -0.21 17.69 -18.02
CA GLU A 423 0.62 18.18 -16.91
C GLU A 423 0.56 17.25 -15.68
N GLY A 424 -0.06 16.08 -15.81
CA GLY A 424 -0.18 15.09 -14.73
C GLY A 424 -1.29 15.35 -13.71
N ALA A 425 -2.15 16.35 -13.95
CA ALA A 425 -3.32 16.58 -13.11
C ALA A 425 -4.32 15.43 -13.27
N VAL A 426 -4.85 14.93 -12.15
CA VAL A 426 -5.90 13.91 -12.15
C VAL A 426 -7.25 14.59 -12.32
N THR A 427 -7.97 14.27 -13.39
CA THR A 427 -9.24 14.87 -13.77
C THR A 427 -10.39 13.85 -13.74
N GLU A 428 -11.62 14.35 -13.73
CA GLU A 428 -12.80 13.53 -13.95
C GLU A 428 -12.80 13.00 -15.40
N LEU A 429 -13.31 11.78 -15.61
CA LEU A 429 -13.64 11.33 -16.96
C LEU A 429 -14.93 12.04 -17.43
N PRO A 430 -15.09 12.33 -18.73
CA PRO A 430 -16.32 12.93 -19.25
C PRO A 430 -17.57 12.14 -18.83
N GLY A 431 -18.48 12.80 -18.11
CA GLY A 431 -19.71 12.16 -17.60
C GLY A 431 -19.52 11.29 -16.35
N THR A 432 -18.36 11.31 -15.69
CA THR A 432 -18.06 10.51 -14.49
C THR A 432 -17.57 11.38 -13.33
N GLU A 433 -18.34 12.40 -12.98
CA GLU A 433 -18.09 13.18 -11.75
C GLU A 433 -18.27 12.30 -10.49
N PHE A 434 -19.31 11.44 -10.52
CA PHE A 434 -19.65 10.51 -9.44
C PHE A 434 -19.40 9.07 -9.87
N PHE A 435 -19.15 8.19 -8.89
CA PHE A 435 -19.18 6.74 -9.16
C PHE A 435 -20.58 6.35 -9.67
N PRO A 436 -20.67 5.42 -10.64
CA PRO A 436 -21.95 4.93 -11.13
C PRO A 436 -22.88 4.54 -9.99
N ASP A 437 -24.16 4.93 -10.10
CA ASP A 437 -25.23 4.64 -9.12
C ASP A 437 -25.11 5.36 -7.76
N THR A 438 -24.21 6.33 -7.62
CA THR A 438 -23.98 7.08 -6.37
C THR A 438 -23.99 8.60 -6.58
N ASN A 439 -23.90 9.35 -5.47
CA ASN A 439 -23.56 10.78 -5.48
C ASN A 439 -22.15 11.04 -4.92
N ALA A 440 -21.31 10.00 -4.87
CA ALA A 440 -19.96 10.07 -4.31
C ALA A 440 -18.96 10.47 -5.40
N ARG A 441 -18.24 11.59 -5.19
CA ARG A 441 -17.26 12.08 -6.17
C ARG A 441 -16.13 11.09 -6.34
N VAL A 442 -15.74 10.81 -7.59
CA VAL A 442 -14.62 9.90 -7.90
C VAL A 442 -13.29 10.47 -7.38
N LEU A 443 -13.11 11.78 -7.53
CA LEU A 443 -11.90 12.50 -7.12
C LEU A 443 -11.78 12.71 -5.60
N GLY A 444 -12.82 12.33 -4.83
CA GLY A 444 -12.88 12.57 -3.41
C GLY A 444 -13.11 14.04 -3.05
N THR A 445 -13.14 14.30 -1.74
CA THR A 445 -13.29 15.65 -1.18
C THR A 445 -12.45 15.74 0.08
N LYS A 446 -11.60 16.77 0.18
CA LYS A 446 -10.87 17.05 1.42
C LYS A 446 -11.86 17.29 2.55
N SER A 447 -11.67 16.61 3.68
CA SER A 447 -12.48 16.85 4.87
C SER A 447 -11.97 18.07 5.64
N ASP A 448 -12.89 18.93 6.08
CA ASP A 448 -12.59 20.07 6.95
C ASP A 448 -12.61 19.73 8.45
N TYR A 449 -13.01 18.51 8.81
CA TYR A 449 -13.23 18.08 10.20
C TYR A 449 -12.48 16.79 10.57
N LEU A 450 -12.19 15.91 9.60
CA LEU A 450 -11.37 14.72 9.88
C LEU A 450 -9.88 15.10 9.80
N PRO A 451 -9.13 15.00 10.91
CA PRO A 451 -7.69 15.21 10.87
C PRO A 451 -7.02 14.13 10.02
N SER A 452 -5.95 14.49 9.31
CA SER A 452 -5.23 13.60 8.39
C SER A 452 -4.72 12.32 9.05
N ILE A 453 -4.40 12.35 10.35
CA ILE A 453 -3.97 11.16 11.10
C ILE A 453 -5.00 10.01 11.09
N LEU A 454 -6.28 10.30 10.88
CA LEU A 454 -7.33 9.29 10.80
C LEU A 454 -7.52 8.70 9.41
N THR A 455 -7.18 9.46 8.36
CA THR A 455 -7.51 9.18 6.96
C THR A 455 -6.28 8.97 6.06
N THR A 456 -5.06 9.07 6.60
CA THR A 456 -3.80 8.81 5.89
C THR A 456 -3.17 7.48 6.23
#